data_AF-A0A321L9K6-F1
#
_entry.id   AF-A0A321L9K6-F1
#
_cell.length_a   1.000
_cell.length_b   1.000
_cell.length_c   1.000
_cell.angle_alpha   90.00
_cell.angle_beta   90.00
_cell.angle_gamma   90.00
#
_symmetry.space_group_name_H-M   'P 1'
#
loop_
_entity.id
_entity.type
_entity.pdbx_description
1 polymer ?
#
loop_
_entity_poly.entity_id
_entity_poly.type
_entity_poly.pdbx_seq_one_letter_code
_entity_poly.pdbx_strand_id
1 'polypeptide(L)'
;MIPLPASTAWEMVAACAGLLMPVWEELIRQAAQGEIVYNDDTHMKILGFVREVSDQRRGLFTSGIVSIYGSHRIALFFTGRQHAGENLADLLRQRNEELGPPIQMCDALSRNAPGEFKVILGNCLAHARRHFVDVAGAFPDHCRWVLEISKRSFITTNWRAGSR
;
A
#
# COMPACT_ATOMS: atom_id res chain seq x y z
N MET A 1 -0.36 -11.63 33.98
CA MET A 1 0.32 -10.56 33.24
C MET A 1 0.33 -9.34 34.14
N ILE A 2 1.49 -8.78 34.45
CA ILE A 2 1.59 -7.57 35.29
C ILE A 2 1.35 -6.36 34.37
N PRO A 3 0.36 -5.49 34.65
CA PRO A 3 0.12 -4.33 33.81
C PRO A 3 1.29 -3.35 33.92
N LEU A 4 1.86 -2.99 32.76
CA LEU A 4 2.89 -1.97 32.63
C LEU A 4 2.26 -0.64 32.19
N PRO A 5 2.74 0.52 32.68
CA PRO A 5 2.31 1.81 32.17
C PRO A 5 2.57 1.95 30.66
N ALA A 6 1.68 2.65 29.96
CA ALA A 6 1.83 2.88 28.51
C ALA A 6 3.14 3.61 28.16
N SER A 7 3.62 4.49 29.05
CA SER A 7 4.91 5.19 28.89
C SER A 7 6.09 4.22 28.89
N THR A 8 6.09 3.24 29.78
CA THR A 8 7.14 2.21 29.84
C THR A 8 7.13 1.33 28.58
N ALA A 9 5.95 0.94 28.10
CA ALA A 9 5.85 0.20 26.83
C ALA A 9 6.37 1.03 25.64
N TRP A 10 6.08 2.33 25.61
CA TRP A 10 6.59 3.25 24.59
C TRP A 10 8.13 3.37 24.62
N GLU A 11 8.72 3.59 25.80
CA GLU A 11 10.17 3.70 25.96
C GLU A 11 10.90 2.43 25.51
N MET A 12 10.34 1.24 25.82
CA MET A 12 10.90 -0.03 25.38
C MET A 12 10.88 -0.16 23.85
N VAL A 13 9.76 0.19 23.21
CA VAL A 13 9.66 0.17 21.73
C VAL A 13 10.63 1.18 21.11
N ALA A 14 10.70 2.40 21.66
CA ALA A 14 11.58 3.45 21.17
C ALA A 14 13.06 3.07 21.28
N ALA A 15 13.48 2.44 22.39
CA ALA A 15 14.84 1.97 22.58
C ALA A 15 15.24 0.89 21.56
N CYS A 16 14.30 0.01 21.19
CA CYS A 16 14.53 -1.04 20.20
C CYS A 16 14.41 -0.55 18.75
N ALA A 17 13.67 0.54 18.48
CA ALA A 17 13.39 0.99 17.12
C ALA A 17 14.66 1.28 16.31
N GLY A 18 15.67 1.90 16.92
CA GLY A 18 16.94 2.17 16.24
C GLY A 18 17.68 0.91 15.81
N LEU A 19 17.57 -0.18 16.59
CA LEU A 19 18.19 -1.46 16.27
C LEU A 19 17.53 -2.17 15.07
N LEU A 20 16.27 -1.84 14.78
CA LEU A 20 15.52 -2.40 13.65
C LEU A 20 15.74 -1.62 12.35
N MET A 21 16.39 -0.45 12.40
CA MET A 21 16.58 0.39 11.20
C MET A 21 17.29 -0.34 10.05
N PRO A 22 18.38 -1.10 10.27
CA PRO A 22 19.03 -1.81 9.17
C PRO A 22 18.13 -2.90 8.55
N VAL A 23 17.28 -3.54 9.37
CA VAL A 23 16.30 -4.52 8.89
C VAL A 23 15.26 -3.83 8.03
N TRP A 24 14.77 -2.67 8.46
CA TRP A 24 13.82 -1.86 7.71
C TRP A 24 14.38 -1.41 6.35
N GLU A 25 15.62 -0.90 6.33
CA GLU A 25 16.31 -0.50 5.10
C GLU A 25 16.47 -1.68 4.13
N GLU A 26 16.86 -2.85 4.63
CA GLU A 26 17.00 -4.06 3.81
C GLU A 26 15.64 -4.55 3.28
N LEU A 27 14.57 -4.44 4.07
CA LEU A 27 13.21 -4.77 3.60
C LEU A 27 12.76 -3.83 2.49
N ILE A 28 13.07 -2.53 2.58
CA ILE A 28 12.81 -1.57 1.49
C ILE A 28 13.58 -1.98 0.24
N ARG A 29 14.89 -2.24 0.38
CA ARG A 29 15.75 -2.64 -0.74
C ARG A 29 15.23 -3.90 -1.44
N GLN A 30 14.84 -4.92 -0.70
CA GLN A 30 14.28 -6.15 -1.27
C GLN A 30 12.90 -5.93 -1.88
N ALA A 31 12.02 -5.17 -1.22
CA ALA A 31 10.69 -4.87 -1.73
C ALA A 31 10.72 -4.11 -3.06
N ALA A 32 11.72 -3.24 -3.28
CA ALA A 32 11.90 -2.53 -4.54
C ALA A 32 12.14 -3.48 -5.74
N GLN A 33 12.65 -4.68 -5.47
CA GLN A 33 12.93 -5.71 -6.47
C GLN A 33 11.73 -6.57 -6.84
N GLY A 34 10.58 -6.40 -6.17
CA GLY A 34 9.42 -7.25 -6.38
C GLY A 34 8.84 -7.20 -7.79
N GLU A 35 8.24 -8.30 -8.24
CA GLU A 35 7.58 -8.38 -9.54
C GLU A 35 6.18 -7.74 -9.51
N ILE A 36 5.53 -7.79 -8.34
CA ILE A 36 4.20 -7.23 -8.11
C ILE A 36 4.21 -6.41 -6.82
N VAL A 37 3.73 -5.17 -6.89
CA VAL A 37 3.56 -4.29 -5.75
C VAL A 37 2.10 -3.89 -5.61
N TYR A 38 1.54 -4.07 -4.42
CA TYR A 38 0.21 -3.61 -4.05
C TYR A 38 0.37 -2.37 -3.20
N ASN A 39 -0.39 -1.31 -3.46
CA ASN A 39 -0.38 -0.14 -2.59
C ASN A 39 -1.79 0.41 -2.31
N ASP A 40 -1.96 0.94 -1.11
CA ASP A 40 -3.18 1.60 -0.66
C ASP A 40 -2.86 2.67 0.39
N ASP A 41 -3.73 3.68 0.49
CA ASP A 41 -3.61 4.77 1.45
C ASP A 41 -4.77 4.76 2.44
N THR A 42 -4.47 4.82 3.74
CA THR A 42 -5.46 5.05 4.79
C THR A 42 -5.15 6.34 5.54
N HIS A 43 -6.17 7.14 5.88
CA HIS A 43 -5.99 8.32 6.70
C HIS A 43 -5.46 7.97 8.09
N MET A 44 -4.46 8.72 8.57
CA MET A 44 -3.91 8.58 9.92
C MET A 44 -4.19 9.84 10.74
N LYS A 45 -4.83 9.68 11.90
CA LYS A 45 -5.04 10.75 12.87
C LYS A 45 -3.87 10.76 13.86
N ILE A 46 -3.24 11.92 14.04
CA ILE A 46 -2.19 12.10 15.03
C ILE A 46 -2.50 13.27 15.97
N LEU A 47 -1.88 13.27 17.14
CA LEU A 47 -2.12 14.29 18.18
C LEU A 47 -1.59 15.68 17.79
N GLY A 48 -0.50 15.72 17.03
CA GLY A 48 0.09 16.96 16.53
C GLY A 48 1.17 16.67 15.51
N PHE A 49 1.27 17.52 14.49
CA PHE A 49 2.34 17.49 13.48
C PHE A 49 3.05 18.84 13.50
N VAL A 50 4.38 18.84 13.58
CA VAL A 50 5.15 20.06 13.36
C VAL A 50 5.20 20.29 11.86
N ARG A 51 4.56 21.37 11.39
CA ARG A 51 4.47 21.70 9.96
C ARG A 51 5.54 22.71 9.59
N GLU A 52 6.10 22.55 8.40
CA GLU A 52 6.78 23.67 7.73
C GLU A 52 5.75 24.68 7.24
N VAL A 53 6.09 25.97 7.33
CA VAL A 53 5.18 27.09 7.00
C VAL A 53 4.74 27.07 5.53
N SER A 54 5.60 26.57 4.65
CA SER A 54 5.37 26.44 3.20
C SER A 54 4.36 25.34 2.85
N ASP A 55 4.03 24.44 3.78
CA ASP A 55 3.36 23.20 3.44
C ASP A 55 1.83 23.31 3.48
N GLN A 56 1.22 23.29 2.29
CA GLN A 56 -0.21 23.47 2.09
C GLN A 56 -1.05 22.21 2.39
N ARG A 57 -0.49 20.98 2.35
CA ARG A 57 -1.32 19.77 2.52
C ARG A 57 -1.78 19.63 3.98
N ARG A 58 -2.98 19.11 4.21
CA ARG A 58 -3.54 18.96 5.58
C ARG A 58 -3.67 17.52 6.05
N GLY A 59 -3.70 16.57 5.12
CA GLY A 59 -3.86 15.15 5.43
C GLY A 59 -2.55 14.48 5.84
N LEU A 60 -2.68 13.49 6.72
CA LEU A 60 -1.67 12.47 6.99
C LEU A 60 -2.27 11.11 6.63
N PHE A 61 -1.42 10.26 6.08
CA PHE A 61 -1.79 8.97 5.55
C PHE A 61 -0.78 7.94 6.04
N THR A 62 -1.23 6.70 6.13
CA THR A 62 -0.37 5.53 6.15
C THR A 62 -0.53 4.84 4.81
N SER A 63 0.53 4.85 4.01
CA SER A 63 0.62 4.04 2.81
C SER A 63 1.07 2.64 3.20
N GLY A 64 0.27 1.63 2.86
CA GLY A 64 0.68 0.23 2.91
C GLY A 64 1.19 -0.18 1.54
N ILE A 65 2.41 -0.73 1.46
CA ILE A 65 2.95 -1.34 0.25
C ILE A 65 3.26 -2.81 0.53
N VAL A 66 2.67 -3.71 -0.23
CA VAL A 66 2.99 -5.15 -0.19
C VAL A 66 3.70 -5.53 -1.47
N SER A 67 4.97 -5.93 -1.37
CA SER A 67 5.77 -6.38 -2.50
C SER A 67 5.89 -7.89 -2.50
N ILE A 68 5.70 -8.49 -3.67
CA ILE A 68 5.98 -9.89 -3.94
C ILE A 68 7.35 -9.95 -4.60
N TYR A 69 8.31 -10.62 -3.97
CA TYR A 69 9.66 -10.82 -4.49
C TYR A 69 10.02 -12.31 -4.41
N GLY A 70 9.89 -13.01 -5.54
CA GLY A 70 9.99 -14.47 -5.58
C GLY A 70 8.98 -15.13 -4.64
N SER A 71 9.46 -15.89 -3.64
CA SER A 71 8.62 -16.53 -2.62
C SER A 71 8.27 -15.61 -1.43
N HIS A 72 8.85 -14.41 -1.36
CA HIS A 72 8.69 -13.51 -0.22
C HIS A 72 7.55 -12.53 -0.44
N ARG A 73 6.85 -12.23 0.66
CA ARG A 73 5.89 -11.13 0.75
C ARG A 73 6.39 -10.15 1.78
N ILE A 74 6.69 -8.93 1.34
CA ILE A 74 7.24 -7.87 2.19
C ILE A 74 6.18 -6.80 2.33
N ALA A 75 5.76 -6.53 3.57
CA ALA A 75 4.81 -5.47 3.87
C ALA A 75 5.54 -4.28 4.50
N LEU A 76 5.40 -3.11 3.88
CA LEU A 76 5.97 -1.84 4.31
C LEU A 76 4.84 -0.87 4.63
N PHE A 77 5.01 -0.10 5.71
CA PHE A 77 4.07 0.93 6.13
C PHE A 77 4.79 2.26 6.26
N PHE A 78 4.33 3.26 5.54
CA PHE A 78 4.88 4.61 5.55
C PHE A 78 3.82 5.57 6.08
N THR A 79 4.02 6.11 7.28
CA THR A 79 3.10 7.11 7.83
C THR A 79 3.69 8.49 7.66
N GLY A 80 2.96 9.36 6.96
CA GLY A 80 3.43 10.69 6.65
C GLY A 80 2.48 11.46 5.74
N ARG A 81 3.03 12.42 5.02
CA ARG A 81 2.29 13.35 4.16
C ARG A 81 2.29 12.94 2.70
N GLN A 82 3.26 12.10 2.35
CA GLN A 82 3.32 11.45 1.05
C GLN A 82 2.10 10.57 0.86
N HIS A 83 1.52 10.61 -0.33
CA HIS A 83 0.55 9.64 -0.80
C HIS A 83 1.24 8.34 -1.22
N ALA A 84 0.46 7.27 -1.40
CA ALA A 84 1.00 5.97 -1.76
C ALA A 84 1.81 5.98 -3.06
N GLY A 85 1.47 6.83 -4.04
CA GLY A 85 2.27 6.99 -5.27
C GLY A 85 3.64 7.62 -5.02
N GLU A 86 3.72 8.62 -4.13
CA GLU A 86 5.01 9.24 -3.75
C GLU A 86 5.88 8.24 -2.99
N ASN A 87 5.30 7.51 -2.02
CA ASN A 87 6.02 6.46 -1.28
C ASN A 87 6.45 5.30 -2.21
N LEU A 88 5.64 4.96 -3.21
CA LEU A 88 6.01 3.97 -4.21
C LEU A 88 7.16 4.48 -5.11
N ALA A 89 7.16 5.75 -5.50
CA ALA A 89 8.28 6.34 -6.23
C ALA A 89 9.58 6.29 -5.41
N ASP A 90 9.50 6.58 -4.11
CA ASP A 90 10.63 6.46 -3.19
C ASP A 90 11.18 5.02 -3.12
N LEU A 91 10.29 4.02 -3.10
CA LEU A 91 10.66 2.60 -3.16
C LEU A 91 11.31 2.24 -4.51
N LEU A 92 10.73 2.68 -5.62
CA LEU A 92 11.19 2.34 -6.97
C LEU A 92 12.54 2.96 -7.33
N ARG A 93 12.99 4.01 -6.62
CA ARG A 93 14.37 4.51 -6.74
C ARG A 93 15.43 3.47 -6.41
N GLN A 94 15.10 2.47 -5.59
CA GLN A 94 16.04 1.42 -5.21
C GLN A 94 15.98 0.20 -6.11
N ARG A 95 15.05 0.18 -7.08
CA ARG A 95 14.85 -0.95 -7.98
C ARG A 95 15.99 -1.07 -8.97
N ASN A 96 16.59 -2.26 -9.03
CA ASN A 96 17.50 -2.63 -10.13
C ASN A 96 16.84 -2.41 -11.51
N GLU A 97 17.48 -1.57 -12.34
CA GLU A 97 17.05 -1.18 -13.68
C GLU A 97 16.88 -2.37 -14.64
N GLU A 98 17.62 -3.47 -14.43
CA GLU A 98 17.57 -4.67 -15.26
C GLU A 98 16.24 -5.44 -15.14
N LEU A 99 15.48 -5.25 -14.06
CA LEU A 99 14.23 -5.99 -13.82
C LEU A 99 13.02 -5.42 -14.56
N GLY A 100 13.16 -4.30 -15.27
CA GLY A 100 12.04 -3.61 -15.92
C GLY A 100 10.96 -3.12 -14.93
N PRO A 101 9.85 -2.55 -15.40
CA PRO A 101 8.80 -2.00 -14.54
C PRO A 101 8.02 -3.11 -13.81
N PRO A 102 7.71 -2.97 -12.50
CA PRO A 102 6.88 -3.93 -11.79
C PRO A 102 5.39 -3.77 -12.14
N ILE A 103 4.59 -4.79 -11.81
CA ILE A 103 3.13 -4.68 -11.83
C ILE A 103 2.69 -3.92 -10.58
N GLN A 104 2.07 -2.77 -10.74
CA GLN A 104 1.47 -2.02 -9.64
C GLN A 104 -0.02 -2.33 -9.56
N MET A 105 -0.51 -2.74 -8.39
CA MET A 105 -1.93 -2.94 -8.13
C MET A 105 -2.45 -2.00 -7.04
N CYS A 106 -3.29 -1.03 -7.42
CA CYS A 106 -3.82 -0.01 -6.51
C CYS A 106 -5.23 0.44 -6.92
N ASP A 107 -5.90 1.28 -6.13
CA ASP A 107 -7.12 1.95 -6.62
C ASP A 107 -6.80 2.94 -7.76
N ALA A 108 -7.83 3.39 -8.47
CA ALA A 108 -7.71 4.26 -9.64
C ALA A 108 -7.53 5.76 -9.30
N LEU A 109 -7.07 6.11 -8.09
CA LEU A 109 -6.80 7.50 -7.73
C LEU A 109 -5.49 7.98 -8.37
N SER A 110 -5.51 9.21 -8.89
CA SER A 110 -4.34 9.84 -9.54
C SER A 110 -3.10 9.91 -8.65
N ARG A 111 -3.29 9.98 -7.33
CA ARG A 111 -2.22 10.03 -6.32
C ARG A 111 -1.51 8.70 -6.07
N ASN A 112 -1.93 7.61 -6.70
CA ASN A 112 -1.24 6.33 -6.64
C ASN A 112 -0.19 6.16 -7.74
N ALA A 113 -0.19 6.99 -8.79
CA ALA A 113 0.82 6.91 -9.83
C ALA A 113 2.20 7.33 -9.28
N PRO A 114 3.28 6.56 -9.50
CA PRO A 114 4.60 6.85 -8.95
C PRO A 114 5.39 7.89 -9.78
N GLY A 115 4.72 8.95 -10.21
CA GLY A 115 5.33 10.04 -10.98
C GLY A 115 5.99 9.55 -12.27
N GLU A 116 7.32 9.71 -12.34
CA GLU A 116 8.15 9.40 -13.51
C GLU A 116 8.47 7.90 -13.66
N PHE A 117 8.27 7.10 -12.59
CA PHE A 117 8.57 5.67 -12.63
C PHE A 117 7.55 4.89 -13.45
N LYS A 118 8.05 4.03 -14.33
CA LYS A 118 7.20 3.16 -15.15
C LYS A 118 6.72 1.97 -14.34
N VAL A 119 5.45 1.63 -14.52
CA VAL A 119 4.76 0.50 -13.91
C VAL A 119 3.79 -0.11 -14.91
N ILE A 120 3.48 -1.39 -14.73
CA ILE A 120 2.33 -2.02 -15.38
C ILE A 120 1.15 -1.85 -14.41
N LEU A 121 0.33 -0.83 -14.65
CA LEU A 121 -0.75 -0.46 -13.74
C LEU A 121 -1.96 -1.41 -13.87
N GLY A 122 -2.35 -2.02 -12.75
CA GLY A 122 -3.57 -2.79 -12.57
C GLY A 122 -4.48 -2.15 -11.52
N ASN A 123 -5.74 -1.87 -11.87
CA ASN A 123 -6.67 -1.29 -10.92
C ASN A 123 -7.28 -2.37 -10.01
N CYS A 124 -7.37 -2.07 -8.72
CA CYS A 124 -7.89 -2.97 -7.71
C CYS A 124 -9.39 -3.16 -7.86
N LEU A 125 -9.78 -4.36 -8.32
CA LEU A 125 -11.17 -4.74 -8.49
C LEU A 125 -11.96 -4.75 -7.18
N ALA A 126 -11.30 -4.92 -6.03
CA ALA A 126 -11.96 -4.83 -4.73
C ALA A 126 -12.41 -3.39 -4.41
N HIS A 127 -11.59 -2.39 -4.77
CA HIS A 127 -11.96 -0.98 -4.69
C HIS A 127 -13.09 -0.65 -5.67
N ALA A 128 -12.97 -1.09 -6.92
CA ALA A 128 -14.03 -0.90 -7.91
C ALA A 128 -15.38 -1.48 -7.43
N ARG A 129 -15.37 -2.72 -6.92
CA ARG A 129 -16.57 -3.35 -6.37
C ARG A 129 -17.19 -2.54 -5.23
N ARG A 130 -16.39 -2.02 -4.30
CA ARG A 130 -16.89 -1.17 -3.20
C ARG A 130 -17.61 0.07 -3.74
N HIS A 131 -17.02 0.77 -4.70
CA HIS A 131 -17.65 1.95 -5.30
C HIS A 131 -18.98 1.64 -5.99
N PHE A 132 -19.11 0.49 -6.65
CA PHE A 132 -20.40 0.05 -7.21
C PHE A 132 -21.44 -0.29 -6.14
N VAL A 133 -21.02 -0.79 -4.98
CA VAL A 133 -21.94 -0.99 -3.84
C VAL A 133 -22.44 0.35 -3.30
N ASP A 134 -21.55 1.34 -3.17
CA ASP A 134 -21.89 2.65 -2.60
C ASP A 134 -22.99 3.38 -3.38
N VAL A 135 -23.04 3.19 -4.71
CA VAL A 135 -24.01 3.85 -5.60
C VAL A 135 -25.17 2.95 -6.03
N ALA A 136 -25.23 1.71 -5.53
CA ALA A 136 -26.25 0.72 -5.94
C ALA A 136 -27.69 1.17 -5.61
N GLY A 137 -27.88 1.98 -4.56
CA GLY A 137 -29.19 2.53 -4.22
C GLY A 137 -29.72 3.52 -5.27
N ALA A 138 -28.83 4.26 -5.92
CA ALA A 138 -29.19 5.25 -6.95
C ALA A 138 -29.27 4.61 -8.35
N PHE A 139 -28.48 3.57 -8.62
CA PHE A 139 -28.39 2.92 -9.94
C PHE A 139 -28.47 1.38 -9.85
N PRO A 140 -29.59 0.82 -9.38
CA PRO A 140 -29.67 -0.60 -9.00
C PRO A 140 -29.40 -1.57 -10.15
N ASP A 141 -29.98 -1.35 -11.32
CA ASP A 141 -29.84 -2.29 -12.45
C ASP A 141 -28.43 -2.26 -13.05
N HIS A 142 -27.86 -1.06 -13.23
CA HIS A 142 -26.50 -0.88 -13.72
C HIS A 142 -25.46 -1.50 -12.77
N CYS A 143 -25.60 -1.26 -11.46
CA CYS A 143 -24.67 -1.79 -10.47
C CYS A 143 -24.81 -3.30 -10.31
N ARG A 144 -26.04 -3.85 -10.37
CA ARG A 144 -26.28 -5.30 -10.29
C ARG A 144 -25.47 -6.06 -11.34
N TRP A 145 -25.50 -5.61 -12.58
CA TRP A 145 -24.76 -6.25 -13.67
C TRP A 145 -23.24 -6.32 -13.37
N VAL A 146 -22.64 -5.19 -12.97
CA VAL A 146 -21.21 -5.14 -12.65
C VAL A 146 -20.85 -5.99 -11.44
N LEU A 147 -21.66 -5.96 -10.38
CA LEU A 147 -21.41 -6.71 -9.15
C LEU A 147 -21.51 -8.24 -9.38
N GLU A 148 -22.46 -8.69 -10.19
CA GLU A 148 -22.59 -10.11 -10.55
C GLU A 148 -21.44 -10.61 -11.43
N ILE A 149 -20.98 -9.82 -12.41
CA ILE A 149 -19.81 -10.17 -13.22
C ILE A 149 -18.56 -10.24 -12.34
N SER A 150 -18.36 -9.23 -11.49
CA SER A 150 -17.22 -9.19 -10.58
C SER A 150 -17.18 -10.44 -9.69
N LYS A 151 -18.32 -10.86 -9.13
CA LYS A 151 -18.44 -12.07 -8.31
C LYS A 151 -17.94 -13.32 -9.04
N ARG A 152 -18.28 -13.50 -10.32
CA ARG A 152 -17.83 -14.66 -11.11
C ARG A 152 -16.31 -14.68 -11.28
N SER A 153 -15.73 -13.53 -11.62
CA SER A 153 -14.29 -13.40 -11.87
C SER A 153 -13.41 -13.67 -10.64
N PHE A 154 -13.88 -13.31 -9.43
CA PHE A 154 -13.16 -13.57 -8.18
C PHE A 154 -13.23 -15.03 -7.72
N ILE A 155 -14.24 -15.79 -8.13
CA ILE A 155 -14.40 -17.20 -7.74
C ILE A 155 -13.58 -18.13 -8.63
N THR A 156 -13.28 -17.72 -9.87
CA THR A 156 -12.51 -18.52 -10.84
C THR A 156 -11.00 -18.57 -10.57
N THR A 157 -10.47 -17.77 -9.64
CA THR A 157 -9.04 -17.75 -9.29
C THR A 157 -8.80 -18.36 -7.91
N ASN A 158 -8.99 -19.68 -7.80
CA ASN A 158 -8.17 -20.47 -6.88
C ASN A 158 -6.74 -20.44 -7.43
N TRP A 159 -5.99 -19.39 -7.10
CA TRP A 159 -4.56 -19.26 -7.45
C TRP A 159 -3.77 -20.27 -6.61
N ARG A 160 -3.87 -21.56 -6.97
CA ARG A 160 -2.91 -22.57 -6.55
C ARG A 160 -1.64 -22.26 -7.30
N ALA A 161 -0.73 -21.54 -6.64
CA ALA A 161 0.67 -21.49 -7.04
C ALA A 161 1.11 -22.94 -7.25
N GLY A 162 1.42 -23.31 -8.49
CA GLY A 162 1.88 -24.63 -8.83
C GLY A 162 3.19 -24.91 -8.11
N SER A 163 3.15 -25.80 -7.13
CA SER A 163 4.31 -26.55 -6.68
C SER A 163 4.73 -27.49 -7.81
N ARG A 164 5.85 -27.18 -8.46
CA ARG A 164 6.77 -28.17 -9.03
C ARG A 164 8.19 -27.69 -8.80
#